data_AF-A0AAJ4XXV1-F1
#
_entry.id   AF-A0AAJ4XXV1-F1
#
_cell.length_a   1.000
_cell.length_b   1.000
_cell.length_c   1.000
_cell.angle_alpha   90.00
_cell.angle_beta   90.00
_cell.angle_gamma   90.00
#
_symmetry.space_group_name_H-M   'P 1'
#
loop_
_entity.id
_entity.type
_entity.pdbx_description
1 polymer ?
#
loop_
_entity_poly.entity_id
_entity_poly.type
_entity_poly.pdbx_seq_one_letter_code
_entity_poly.pdbx_strand_id
1 'polypeptide(L)'
;MTTPSPFKQPAKNSGFFSPRDHADWLGRLFLIYPDRVTSKTFQQDEGPVDMVEADVVIIDLMDPQTGQPTVLAGTTIGGKALVPQLKTQLGAMVLGRLTQSPAQGQKSGAYYLADFSDQDAAGAQQYIATHPRQQFAQPQAGPTQAPYGAAPQPAYGQAPAAPSYGSAPAPAPSGNGHPQYASAQLPYDPWQNTQAAPQAAPAGPPQGQWGAAASAPVQAPAAQAAPPMTGGAPAPQPWGVPAPSPAPSAPAANPAQAAPAAPLDPQLAAFLQSKGVNPEGMTDGQARMIAATYGA
;
A
#
# COMPACT_ATOMS: atom_id res chain seq x y z
N MET A 1 23.57 35.41 5.67
CA MET A 1 23.02 34.63 4.53
C MET A 1 23.18 33.16 4.87
N THR A 2 22.11 32.47 5.27
CA THR A 2 22.14 31.03 5.58
C THR A 2 21.78 30.26 4.34
N THR A 3 22.74 29.48 3.81
CA THR A 3 22.52 28.58 2.67
C THR A 3 21.46 27.56 3.04
N PRO A 4 20.34 27.43 2.31
CA PRO A 4 19.31 26.45 2.60
C PRO A 4 19.90 25.04 2.49
N SER A 5 19.72 24.23 3.54
CA SER A 5 20.19 22.85 3.55
C SER A 5 19.45 22.05 2.47
N PRO A 6 20.15 21.43 1.50
CA PRO A 6 19.50 20.66 0.42
C PRO A 6 18.92 19.34 0.93
N PHE A 7 19.31 18.92 2.15
CA PHE A 7 18.75 17.75 2.82
C PHE A 7 17.49 18.15 3.59
N LYS A 8 16.35 18.15 2.91
CA LYS A 8 15.07 18.05 3.62
C LYS A 8 15.04 16.68 4.28
N GLN A 9 15.09 16.66 5.61
CA GLN A 9 14.73 15.44 6.33
C GLN A 9 13.34 15.02 5.85
N PRO A 10 13.13 13.72 5.57
CA PRO A 10 11.79 13.22 5.25
C PRO A 10 10.84 13.71 6.34
N ALA A 11 9.67 14.18 5.92
CA ALA A 11 8.66 14.69 6.85
C ALA A 11 8.50 13.68 7.99
N LYS A 12 8.56 14.15 9.24
CA LYS A 12 8.34 13.30 10.42
C LYS A 12 7.11 12.44 10.17
N ASN A 13 7.23 11.13 10.37
CA ASN A 13 6.13 10.17 10.26
C ASN A 13 4.85 10.79 10.80
N SER A 14 3.81 10.81 9.98
CA SER A 14 2.58 11.61 10.15
C SER A 14 1.66 11.13 11.29
N GLY A 15 2.22 10.48 12.31
CA GLY A 15 1.49 10.06 13.51
C GLY A 15 0.79 8.71 13.35
N PHE A 16 -0.16 8.48 14.27
CA PHE A 16 -1.03 7.31 14.28
C PHE A 16 -2.30 7.64 13.52
N PHE A 17 -2.60 6.85 12.48
CA PHE A 17 -3.84 6.93 11.73
C PHE A 17 -4.90 6.03 12.36
N SER A 18 -6.00 6.64 12.75
CA SER A 18 -7.16 5.97 13.32
C SER A 18 -8.42 6.47 12.61
N PRO A 19 -9.07 5.64 11.77
CA PRO A 19 -10.33 5.98 11.12
C PRO A 19 -11.43 6.47 12.07
N ARG A 20 -11.34 6.08 13.35
CA ARG A 20 -12.29 6.47 14.39
C ARG A 20 -12.27 7.97 14.68
N ASP A 21 -11.10 8.59 14.58
CA ASP A 21 -10.88 9.99 14.93
C ASP A 21 -11.15 10.93 13.74
N HIS A 22 -11.47 10.34 12.57
CA HIS A 22 -11.72 11.04 11.30
C HIS A 22 -13.01 10.55 10.65
N ALA A 23 -14.15 10.84 11.28
CA ALA A 23 -15.46 10.43 10.77
C ALA A 23 -15.77 11.01 9.36
N ASP A 24 -15.19 12.17 9.03
CA ASP A 24 -15.29 12.84 7.73
C ASP A 24 -14.57 12.08 6.58
N TRP A 25 -13.74 11.10 6.93
CA TRP A 25 -13.03 10.25 5.96
C TRP A 25 -13.84 9.02 5.53
N LEU A 26 -14.98 8.77 6.16
CA LEU A 26 -15.86 7.69 5.72
C LEU A 26 -16.39 7.94 4.31
N GLY A 27 -16.37 6.88 3.51
CA GLY A 27 -16.73 6.90 2.10
C GLY A 27 -15.62 7.42 1.18
N ARG A 28 -14.52 7.99 1.71
CA ARG A 28 -13.43 8.55 0.90
C ARG A 28 -12.59 7.48 0.20
N LEU A 29 -11.94 7.84 -0.89
CA LEU A 29 -11.10 6.97 -1.69
C LEU A 29 -9.65 6.99 -1.18
N PHE A 30 -9.19 5.84 -0.70
CA PHE A 30 -7.86 5.64 -0.15
C PHE A 30 -6.98 4.88 -1.14
N LEU A 31 -5.77 5.37 -1.32
CA LEU A 31 -4.66 4.68 -1.96
C LEU A 31 -3.57 4.46 -0.90
N ILE A 32 -3.41 3.21 -0.47
CA ILE A 32 -2.52 2.83 0.62
C ILE A 32 -1.35 2.03 0.06
N TYR A 33 -0.16 2.30 0.57
CA TYR A 33 1.04 1.54 0.29
C TYR A 33 1.59 0.93 1.58
N PRO A 34 1.13 -0.28 1.96
CA PRO A 34 1.59 -0.97 3.15
C PRO A 34 3.08 -1.33 3.02
N ASP A 35 3.89 -0.91 4.00
CA ASP A 35 5.33 -1.20 4.06
C ASP A 35 5.59 -2.41 4.97
N ARG A 36 5.31 -2.27 6.26
CA ARG A 36 5.61 -3.31 7.25
C ARG A 36 4.58 -3.37 8.38
N VAL A 37 4.55 -4.50 9.08
CA VAL A 37 3.78 -4.66 10.31
C VAL A 37 4.68 -4.31 11.49
N THR A 38 4.14 -3.53 12.43
CA THR A 38 4.75 -3.26 13.73
C THR A 38 3.78 -3.68 14.81
N SER A 39 4.28 -4.27 15.90
CA SER A 39 3.44 -4.62 17.05
C SER A 39 3.71 -3.61 18.17
N LYS A 40 2.66 -2.96 18.67
CA LYS A 40 2.73 -1.97 19.76
C LYS A 40 1.82 -2.38 20.90
N THR A 41 2.31 -2.26 22.13
CA THR A 41 1.52 -2.47 23.34
C THR A 41 1.00 -1.12 23.83
N PHE A 42 -0.32 -0.92 23.80
CA PHE A 42 -0.96 0.33 24.22
C PHE A 42 -1.30 0.34 25.70
N GLN A 43 -1.76 -0.81 26.20
CA GLN A 43 -2.01 -1.05 27.60
C GLN A 43 -1.35 -2.35 28.00
N GLN A 44 -0.83 -2.40 29.23
CA GLN A 44 -0.07 -3.55 29.73
C GLN A 44 -0.88 -4.85 29.69
N ASP A 45 -2.22 -4.74 29.81
CA ASP A 45 -3.14 -5.88 29.86
C ASP A 45 -3.69 -6.33 28.50
N GLU A 46 -3.57 -5.49 27.46
CA GLU A 46 -4.23 -5.74 26.16
C GLU A 46 -3.34 -6.50 25.16
N GLY A 47 -2.10 -6.80 25.55
CA GLY A 47 -1.12 -7.47 24.71
C GLY A 47 -0.59 -6.60 23.56
N PRO A 48 0.37 -7.12 22.78
CA PRO A 48 0.83 -6.44 21.58
C PRO A 48 -0.26 -6.44 20.51
N VAL A 49 -0.56 -5.26 19.97
CA VAL A 49 -1.50 -5.07 18.86
C VAL A 49 -0.71 -4.84 17.58
N ASP A 50 -1.00 -5.64 16.55
CA ASP A 50 -0.44 -5.46 15.22
C ASP A 50 -0.98 -4.17 14.58
N MET A 51 -0.07 -3.44 13.93
CA MET A 51 -0.32 -2.23 13.19
C MET A 51 0.45 -2.25 11.88
N VAL A 52 0.00 -1.51 10.89
CA VAL A 52 0.67 -1.44 9.58
C VAL A 52 1.26 -0.05 9.40
N GLU A 53 2.56 0.05 9.18
CA GLU A 53 3.17 1.29 8.71
C GLU A 53 3.00 1.38 7.19
N ALA A 54 2.49 2.52 6.72
CA ALA A 54 2.15 2.73 5.32
C ALA A 54 2.25 4.21 4.94
N ASP A 55 2.38 4.46 3.63
CA ASP A 55 1.99 5.75 3.07
C ASP A 55 0.52 5.69 2.67
N VAL A 56 -0.26 6.69 3.05
CA VAL A 56 -1.68 6.79 2.74
C VAL A 56 -1.93 8.05 1.95
N VAL A 57 -2.71 7.93 0.87
CA VAL A 57 -3.22 9.06 0.10
C VAL A 57 -4.74 8.99 0.11
N ILE A 58 -5.41 10.10 0.40
CA ILE A 58 -6.86 10.22 0.34
C ILE A 58 -7.20 11.09 -0.88
N ILE A 59 -7.55 10.43 -1.99
CA ILE A 59 -7.62 11.04 -3.33
C ILE A 59 -8.72 12.10 -3.43
N ASP A 60 -9.87 11.84 -2.82
CA ASP A 60 -11.04 12.72 -2.84
C ASP A 60 -11.14 13.65 -1.63
N LEU A 61 -10.05 13.77 -0.86
CA LEU A 61 -9.91 14.73 0.22
C LEU A 61 -8.76 15.68 -0.10
N MET A 62 -9.11 16.89 -0.53
CA MET A 62 -8.13 17.95 -0.80
C MET A 62 -7.63 18.56 0.50
N ASP A 63 -6.32 18.66 0.65
CA ASP A 63 -5.70 19.45 1.70
C ASP A 63 -5.98 20.95 1.41
N PRO A 64 -6.61 21.68 2.37
CA PRO A 64 -7.01 23.06 2.16
C PRO A 64 -5.84 24.03 1.97
N GLN A 65 -4.62 23.66 2.38
CA GLN A 65 -3.43 24.49 2.23
C GLN A 65 -2.75 24.29 0.87
N THR A 66 -2.72 23.05 0.38
CA THR A 66 -1.97 22.71 -0.84
C THR A 66 -2.86 22.57 -2.08
N GLY A 67 -4.17 22.36 -1.89
CA GLY A 67 -5.09 22.02 -2.97
C GLY A 67 -4.81 20.67 -3.63
N GLN A 68 -3.95 19.85 -3.02
CA GLN A 68 -3.62 18.49 -3.47
C GLN A 68 -4.36 17.45 -2.62
N PRO A 69 -4.48 16.20 -3.08
CA PRO A 69 -4.93 15.10 -2.23
C PRO A 69 -4.16 15.03 -0.91
N THR A 70 -4.85 14.65 0.16
CA THR A 70 -4.25 14.54 1.49
C THR A 70 -3.28 13.35 1.52
N VAL A 71 -2.02 13.60 1.88
CA VAL A 71 -0.97 12.58 1.96
C VAL A 71 -0.47 12.42 3.39
N LEU A 72 -0.54 11.19 3.89
CA LEU A 72 -0.02 10.79 5.20
C LEU A 72 1.16 9.84 4.99
N ALA A 73 2.37 10.38 4.98
CA ALA A 73 3.59 9.59 4.80
C ALA A 73 4.02 8.89 6.09
N GLY A 74 4.45 7.62 5.98
CA GLY A 74 4.96 6.82 7.09
C GLY A 74 4.02 6.73 8.29
N THR A 75 2.70 6.71 8.06
CA THR A 75 1.70 6.67 9.13
C THR A 75 1.52 5.26 9.67
N THR A 76 1.25 5.13 10.97
CA THR A 76 0.90 3.83 11.58
C THR A 76 -0.62 3.66 11.56
N ILE A 77 -1.11 2.68 10.81
CA ILE A 77 -2.53 2.34 10.70
C ILE A 77 -2.90 1.28 11.74
N GLY A 78 -3.89 1.59 12.57
CA GLY A 78 -4.57 0.64 13.45
C GLY A 78 -5.96 0.24 12.95
N GLY A 79 -6.52 -0.82 13.52
CA GLY A 79 -7.92 -1.22 13.28
C GLY A 79 -8.11 -2.72 13.15
N LYS A 80 -9.12 -3.27 13.85
CA LYS A 80 -9.34 -4.72 13.95
C LYS A 80 -9.63 -5.41 12.62
N ALA A 81 -10.32 -4.75 11.68
CA ALA A 81 -10.63 -5.31 10.37
C ALA A 81 -9.68 -4.79 9.27
N LEU A 82 -9.26 -3.53 9.36
CA LEU A 82 -8.36 -2.90 8.40
C LEU A 82 -6.94 -3.52 8.41
N VAL A 83 -6.36 -3.75 9.60
CA VAL A 83 -4.97 -4.26 9.70
C VAL A 83 -4.81 -5.65 9.05
N PRO A 84 -5.67 -6.65 9.31
CA PRO A 84 -5.59 -7.93 8.62
C PRO A 84 -5.67 -7.82 7.10
N GLN A 85 -6.53 -6.93 6.58
CA GLN A 85 -6.68 -6.69 5.14
C GLN A 85 -5.40 -6.11 4.52
N LEU A 86 -4.74 -5.15 5.19
CA LEU A 86 -3.51 -4.55 4.69
C LEU A 86 -2.29 -5.48 4.85
N LYS A 87 -2.28 -6.30 5.90
CA LYS A 87 -1.19 -7.27 6.16
C LYS A 87 -1.04 -8.32 5.06
N THR A 88 -2.12 -8.69 4.36
CA THR A 88 -2.04 -9.61 3.22
C THR A 88 -1.54 -8.94 1.94
N GLN A 89 -1.40 -7.61 1.93
CA GLN A 89 -1.05 -6.78 0.78
C GLN A 89 0.24 -5.97 1.00
N LEU A 90 1.14 -6.43 1.90
CA LEU A 90 2.43 -5.77 2.12
C LEU A 90 3.26 -5.72 0.84
N GLY A 91 3.82 -4.55 0.54
CA GLY A 91 4.58 -4.30 -0.69
C GLY A 91 3.73 -4.10 -1.94
N ALA A 92 2.40 -4.25 -1.86
CA ALA A 92 1.48 -3.93 -2.94
C ALA A 92 0.82 -2.56 -2.73
N MET A 93 0.12 -2.08 -3.76
CA MET A 93 -0.71 -0.89 -3.68
C MET A 93 -2.16 -1.33 -3.45
N VAL A 94 -2.81 -0.76 -2.44
CA VAL A 94 -4.19 -1.09 -2.07
C VAL A 94 -5.06 0.12 -2.34
N LEU A 95 -6.08 -0.04 -3.18
CA LEU A 95 -7.09 0.97 -3.49
C LEU A 95 -8.41 0.52 -2.87
N GLY A 96 -9.16 1.43 -2.24
CA GLY A 96 -10.49 1.13 -1.74
C GLY A 96 -11.16 2.32 -1.07
N ARG A 97 -12.47 2.23 -0.87
CA ARG A 97 -13.22 3.26 -0.12
C ARG A 97 -13.32 2.91 1.35
N LEU A 98 -12.94 3.83 2.23
CA LEU A 98 -13.01 3.60 3.67
C LEU A 98 -14.48 3.47 4.10
N THR A 99 -14.84 2.32 4.64
CA THR A 99 -16.20 2.02 5.07
C THR A 99 -16.21 1.55 6.52
N GLN A 100 -17.35 1.68 7.18
CA GLN A 100 -17.58 1.16 8.51
C GLN A 100 -18.71 0.15 8.50
N SER A 101 -18.52 -1.00 9.16
CA SER A 101 -19.59 -1.96 9.37
C SER A 101 -20.69 -1.35 10.26
N PRO A 102 -21.94 -1.84 10.23
CA PRO A 102 -22.93 -1.44 11.21
C PRO A 102 -22.43 -1.67 12.65
N ALA A 103 -22.84 -0.81 13.57
CA ALA A 103 -22.56 -0.99 14.99
C ALA A 103 -23.23 -2.28 15.50
N GLN A 104 -22.54 -3.01 16.39
CA GLN A 104 -23.03 -4.24 17.00
C GLN A 104 -23.22 -4.02 18.50
N GLY A 105 -24.42 -3.56 18.88
CA GLY A 105 -24.72 -3.18 20.26
C GLY A 105 -23.92 -1.96 20.69
N GLN A 106 -23.16 -2.08 21.79
CA GLN A 106 -22.32 -1.00 22.32
C GLN A 106 -20.98 -0.84 21.60
N LYS A 107 -20.66 -1.74 20.65
CA LYS A 107 -19.40 -1.70 19.90
C LYS A 107 -19.57 -0.86 18.64
N SER A 108 -18.72 0.15 18.47
CA SER A 108 -18.57 0.85 17.21
C SER A 108 -18.26 -0.14 16.08
N GLY A 109 -18.77 0.13 14.89
CA GLY A 109 -18.50 -0.68 13.70
C GLY A 109 -17.01 -0.74 13.37
N ALA A 110 -16.59 -1.83 12.74
CA ALA A 110 -15.22 -2.02 12.29
C ALA A 110 -14.99 -1.27 10.98
N TYR A 111 -13.84 -0.60 10.88
CA TYR A 111 -13.42 0.10 9.66
C TYR A 111 -12.66 -0.86 8.74
N TYR A 112 -12.96 -0.81 7.45
CA TYR A 112 -12.33 -1.63 6.41
C TYR A 112 -12.33 -0.87 5.07
N LEU A 113 -11.55 -1.35 4.09
CA LEU A 113 -11.61 -0.83 2.73
C LEU A 113 -12.59 -1.68 1.91
N ALA A 114 -13.66 -1.05 1.45
CA ALA A 114 -14.59 -1.64 0.48
C ALA A 114 -13.99 -1.59 -0.93
N ASP A 115 -14.57 -2.41 -1.82
CA ASP A 115 -14.23 -2.41 -3.23
C ASP A 115 -14.42 -1.02 -3.86
N PHE A 116 -13.57 -0.70 -4.83
CA PHE A 116 -13.58 0.56 -5.55
C PHE A 116 -14.33 0.41 -6.88
N SER A 117 -14.86 1.51 -7.41
CA SER A 117 -15.48 1.57 -8.74
C SER A 117 -14.48 1.85 -9.86
N ASP A 118 -14.87 1.67 -11.13
CA ASP A 118 -14.01 2.02 -12.27
C ASP A 118 -13.64 3.52 -12.30
N GLN A 119 -14.55 4.39 -11.84
CA GLN A 119 -14.28 5.82 -11.70
C GLN A 119 -13.19 6.09 -10.65
N ASP A 120 -13.21 5.34 -9.55
CA ASP A 120 -12.20 5.43 -8.50
C ASP A 120 -10.83 4.98 -9.01
N ALA A 121 -10.79 3.89 -9.77
CA ALA A 121 -9.57 3.41 -10.42
C ALA A 121 -8.99 4.46 -11.38
N ALA A 122 -9.84 5.11 -12.18
CA ALA A 122 -9.40 6.18 -13.08
C ALA A 122 -8.83 7.38 -12.31
N GLY A 123 -9.48 7.81 -11.22
CA GLY A 123 -8.98 8.89 -10.36
C GLY A 123 -7.65 8.55 -9.71
N ALA A 124 -7.50 7.32 -9.21
CA ALA A 124 -6.24 6.84 -8.65
C ALA A 124 -5.12 6.78 -9.69
N GLN A 125 -5.42 6.32 -10.91
CA GLN A 125 -4.44 6.30 -12.01
C GLN A 125 -3.96 7.70 -12.39
N GLN A 126 -4.86 8.69 -12.43
CA GLN A 126 -4.50 10.09 -12.67
C GLN A 126 -3.59 10.63 -11.57
N TYR A 127 -3.89 10.30 -10.30
CA TYR A 127 -3.04 10.66 -9.19
C TYR A 127 -1.65 10.02 -9.29
N ILE A 128 -1.57 8.72 -9.57
CA ILE A 128 -0.30 7.99 -9.69
C ILE A 128 0.55 8.54 -10.83
N ALA A 129 -0.07 8.90 -11.96
CA ALA A 129 0.64 9.47 -13.10
C ALA A 129 1.26 10.84 -12.78
N THR A 130 0.62 11.64 -11.92
CA THR A 130 1.10 12.97 -11.51
C THR A 130 2.03 12.91 -10.31
N HIS A 131 1.97 11.85 -9.51
CA HIS A 131 2.76 11.63 -8.31
C HIS A 131 3.52 10.31 -8.42
N PRO A 132 4.44 10.17 -9.39
CA PRO A 132 5.25 8.97 -9.48
C PRO A 132 6.01 8.83 -8.16
N ARG A 133 5.74 7.73 -7.44
CA ARG A 133 6.35 7.37 -6.15
C ARG A 133 7.89 7.28 -6.19
N GLN A 134 8.48 7.54 -7.35
CA GLN A 134 9.84 7.21 -7.77
C GLN A 134 10.77 8.42 -7.92
N GLN A 135 10.82 9.33 -6.96
CA GLN A 135 12.02 10.20 -6.86
C GLN A 135 12.72 10.19 -5.51
N PHE A 136 12.18 9.55 -4.46
CA PHE A 136 12.79 9.66 -3.13
C PHE A 136 12.97 8.37 -2.31
N ALA A 137 12.61 7.18 -2.82
CA ALA A 137 12.72 5.96 -2.00
C ALA A 137 13.12 4.67 -2.73
N GLN A 138 13.66 4.72 -3.96
CA GLN A 138 14.64 3.68 -4.27
C GLN A 138 15.88 4.05 -3.46
N PRO A 139 16.40 3.18 -2.56
CA PRO A 139 17.79 3.33 -2.17
C PRO A 139 18.55 3.36 -3.50
N GLN A 140 19.13 4.51 -3.85
CA GLN A 140 20.18 4.52 -4.87
C GLN A 140 21.10 3.41 -4.42
N ALA A 141 21.17 2.33 -5.20
CA ALA A 141 22.25 1.39 -5.08
C ALA A 141 23.48 2.27 -5.03
N GLY A 142 24.11 2.35 -3.85
CA GLY A 142 25.29 3.17 -3.66
C GLY A 142 26.24 2.82 -4.79
N PRO A 143 26.96 3.80 -5.36
CA PRO A 143 27.87 3.53 -6.47
C PRO A 143 28.67 2.30 -6.08
N THR A 144 28.47 1.22 -6.86
CA THR A 144 29.18 -0.04 -6.68
C THR A 144 30.63 0.37 -6.53
N GLN A 145 31.18 0.24 -5.32
CA GLN A 145 32.58 0.54 -5.09
C GLN A 145 33.31 -0.26 -6.16
N ALA A 146 34.00 0.46 -7.05
CA ALA A 146 34.87 -0.16 -8.03
C ALA A 146 35.70 -1.19 -7.25
N PRO A 147 35.80 -2.44 -7.75
CA PRO A 147 36.50 -3.50 -7.05
C PRO A 147 37.86 -2.95 -6.61
N TYR A 148 38.03 -2.82 -5.29
CA TYR A 148 39.31 -2.47 -4.71
C TYR A 148 40.31 -3.45 -5.29
N GLY A 149 41.33 -2.91 -5.94
CA GLY A 149 42.36 -3.69 -6.63
C GLY A 149 42.81 -4.84 -5.75
N ALA A 150 42.86 -6.02 -6.36
CA ALA A 150 43.39 -7.23 -5.73
C ALA A 150 44.71 -6.89 -5.02
N ALA A 151 44.71 -6.96 -3.70
CA ALA A 151 45.94 -7.03 -2.95
C ALA A 151 46.70 -8.29 -3.43
N PRO A 152 48.01 -8.20 -3.72
CA PRO A 152 48.79 -9.35 -4.16
C PRO A 152 48.73 -10.44 -3.10
N GLN A 153 48.14 -11.58 -3.46
CA GLN A 153 48.16 -12.80 -2.67
C GLN A 153 49.63 -13.24 -2.50
N PRO A 154 50.16 -13.39 -1.27
CA PRO A 154 51.42 -14.08 -1.07
C PRO A 154 51.24 -15.55 -1.44
N ALA A 155 52.00 -15.98 -2.44
CA ALA A 155 52.09 -17.36 -2.89
C ALA A 155 52.62 -18.26 -1.76
N TYR A 156 51.72 -18.91 -1.04
CA TYR A 156 52.06 -20.01 -0.12
C TYR A 156 51.60 -21.34 -0.72
N GLY A 157 52.59 -22.17 -1.05
CA GLY A 157 52.56 -23.62 -0.93
C GLY A 157 51.54 -24.38 -1.78
N GLN A 158 52.03 -25.00 -2.85
CA GLN A 158 51.38 -26.15 -3.48
C GLN A 158 51.03 -27.23 -2.44
N ALA A 159 49.75 -27.57 -2.33
CA ALA A 159 49.33 -28.82 -1.69
C ALA A 159 49.40 -29.96 -2.73
N PRO A 160 49.98 -31.13 -2.38
CA PRO A 160 50.13 -32.25 -3.29
C PRO A 160 48.77 -32.86 -3.69
N ALA A 161 48.68 -33.26 -4.96
CA ALA A 161 47.51 -33.87 -5.57
C ALA A 161 47.10 -35.17 -4.86
N ALA A 162 45.82 -35.28 -4.50
CA ALA A 162 45.23 -36.53 -4.05
C ALA A 162 44.82 -37.40 -5.26
N PRO A 163 45.03 -38.73 -5.21
CA PRO A 163 44.77 -39.64 -6.31
C PRO A 163 43.26 -39.83 -6.56
N SER A 164 42.90 -39.69 -7.83
CA SER A 164 41.61 -40.06 -8.40
C SER A 164 41.48 -41.59 -8.44
N TYR A 165 40.54 -42.16 -7.69
CA TYR A 165 40.18 -43.57 -7.76
C TYR A 165 38.75 -43.75 -8.26
N GLY A 166 38.58 -44.74 -9.15
CA GLY A 166 37.44 -44.91 -10.03
C GLY A 166 36.14 -45.38 -9.37
N SER A 167 35.05 -44.98 -10.03
CA SER A 167 33.92 -45.81 -10.49
C SER A 167 33.33 -46.91 -9.59
N ALA A 168 32.02 -46.79 -9.28
CA ALA A 168 31.08 -47.91 -9.23
C ALA A 168 29.63 -47.43 -9.46
N PRO A 169 28.76 -48.22 -10.14
CA PRO A 169 27.36 -47.87 -10.43
C PRO A 169 26.36 -48.36 -9.37
N ALA A 170 25.22 -47.67 -9.29
CA ALA A 170 23.81 -48.04 -8.96
C ALA A 170 23.52 -49.30 -8.08
N PRO A 171 22.53 -49.28 -7.15
CA PRO A 171 21.11 -49.11 -7.52
C PRO A 171 20.18 -48.41 -6.49
N ALA A 172 18.98 -48.04 -6.97
CA ALA A 172 17.75 -47.76 -6.19
C ALA A 172 17.23 -49.06 -5.51
N PRO A 173 16.28 -49.09 -4.53
CA PRO A 173 15.05 -48.27 -4.45
C PRO A 173 14.47 -47.94 -3.04
N SER A 174 13.36 -47.20 -3.07
CA SER A 174 12.20 -47.18 -2.15
C SER A 174 12.34 -46.85 -0.66
N GLY A 175 11.59 -45.81 -0.26
CA GLY A 175 10.93 -45.74 1.06
C GLY A 175 11.30 -44.50 1.87
N ASN A 176 10.48 -43.45 1.82
CA ASN A 176 10.53 -42.38 2.81
C ASN A 176 9.24 -42.33 3.61
N GLY A 177 9.31 -43.02 4.75
CA GLY A 177 8.63 -42.63 5.98
C GLY A 177 9.28 -41.38 6.60
N HIS A 178 8.62 -40.90 7.65
CA HIS A 178 8.87 -39.66 8.38
C HIS A 178 10.28 -39.55 8.98
N PRO A 179 10.91 -38.35 9.02
CA PRO A 179 12.00 -38.10 9.94
C PRO A 179 11.49 -37.61 11.30
N GLN A 180 11.80 -38.39 12.35
CA GLN A 180 11.91 -37.92 13.73
C GLN A 180 13.16 -37.04 13.85
N TYR A 181 13.03 -35.88 14.49
CA TYR A 181 14.17 -35.05 14.88
C TYR A 181 14.75 -35.61 16.18
N ALA A 182 15.93 -36.23 16.07
CA ALA A 182 16.77 -36.59 17.21
C ALA A 182 17.71 -35.43 17.55
N SER A 183 17.67 -34.99 18.81
CA SER A 183 18.56 -34.00 19.40
C SER A 183 19.96 -34.58 19.61
N ALA A 184 20.95 -34.07 18.88
CA ALA A 184 22.36 -34.37 19.14
C ALA A 184 22.84 -33.58 20.36
N GLN A 185 23.18 -34.29 21.44
CA GLN A 185 23.93 -33.78 22.58
C GLN A 185 25.38 -33.53 22.16
N LEU A 186 25.90 -32.34 22.42
CA LEU A 186 27.31 -32.01 22.26
C LEU A 186 28.12 -32.43 23.52
N PRO A 187 29.37 -32.92 23.35
CA PRO A 187 30.23 -33.32 24.45
C PRO A 187 30.74 -32.13 25.28
N TYR A 188 30.83 -32.36 26.58
CA TYR A 188 31.32 -31.45 27.62
C TYR A 188 32.86 -31.29 27.53
N ASP A 189 33.34 -30.05 27.49
CA ASP A 189 34.77 -29.70 27.53
C ASP A 189 35.15 -29.18 28.94
N PRO A 190 36.00 -29.87 29.72
CA PRO A 190 36.33 -29.52 31.10
C PRO A 190 37.46 -28.48 31.29
N TRP A 191 37.96 -27.80 30.23
CA TRP A 191 39.14 -26.92 30.36
C TRP A 191 38.93 -25.47 29.90
N GLN A 192 38.01 -24.70 30.49
CA GLN A 192 38.14 -23.23 30.52
C GLN A 192 37.63 -22.63 31.83
N ASN A 193 38.59 -22.32 32.70
CA ASN A 193 38.40 -21.57 33.93
C ASN A 193 39.02 -20.19 33.74
N THR A 194 38.27 -19.22 33.21
CA THR A 194 38.59 -17.79 33.36
C THR A 194 37.34 -16.92 33.19
N GLN A 195 36.98 -16.24 34.28
CA GLN A 195 35.99 -15.17 34.31
C GLN A 195 36.52 -13.93 33.58
N ALA A 196 35.76 -13.41 32.61
CA ALA A 196 35.49 -11.97 32.41
C ALA A 196 34.44 -11.77 31.30
N ALA A 197 33.35 -11.07 31.63
CA ALA A 197 32.36 -10.47 30.73
C ALA A 197 32.89 -9.10 30.20
N PRO A 198 32.33 -8.43 29.15
CA PRO A 198 30.94 -8.51 28.70
C PRO A 198 30.64 -8.60 27.17
N GLN A 199 29.48 -9.20 26.90
CA GLN A 199 28.52 -9.03 25.80
C GLN A 199 29.02 -8.69 24.38
N ALA A 200 29.08 -9.74 23.54
CA ALA A 200 29.00 -9.64 22.09
C ALA A 200 27.57 -9.91 21.59
N ALA A 201 27.18 -9.19 20.54
CA ALA A 201 25.86 -9.19 19.89
C ALA A 201 25.51 -10.54 19.23
N PRO A 202 24.21 -10.88 19.08
CA PRO A 202 23.79 -12.10 18.39
C PRO A 202 24.07 -12.02 16.88
N ALA A 203 24.67 -13.10 16.36
CA ALA A 203 24.94 -13.35 14.95
C ALA A 203 23.64 -13.45 14.14
N GLY A 204 23.61 -12.74 13.00
CA GLY A 204 22.51 -12.82 12.04
C GLY A 204 22.45 -14.17 11.30
N PRO A 205 21.30 -14.50 10.69
CA PRO A 205 21.12 -15.76 9.97
C PRO A 205 21.94 -15.81 8.66
N PRO A 206 22.28 -17.02 8.18
CA PRO A 206 23.08 -17.21 6.97
C PRO A 206 22.33 -16.73 5.71
N GLN A 207 23.03 -15.93 4.90
CA GLN A 207 22.60 -15.55 3.55
C GLN A 207 22.53 -16.80 2.65
N GLY A 208 21.29 -17.26 2.40
CA GLY A 208 20.99 -18.28 1.41
C GLY A 208 20.97 -17.70 -0.01
N GLN A 209 21.59 -18.44 -0.92
CA GLN A 209 21.62 -18.23 -2.37
C GLN A 209 20.21 -18.08 -2.95
N TRP A 210 19.94 -16.95 -3.61
CA TRP A 210 18.83 -16.87 -4.57
C TRP A 210 19.30 -17.47 -5.89
N GLY A 211 18.89 -18.71 -6.14
CA GLY A 211 19.09 -19.38 -7.42
C GLY A 211 18.35 -18.65 -8.55
N ALA A 212 18.99 -18.58 -9.72
CA ALA A 212 18.38 -18.09 -10.94
C ALA A 212 17.21 -19.01 -11.34
N ALA A 213 16.03 -18.41 -11.56
CA ALA A 213 14.89 -19.12 -12.12
C ALA A 213 15.21 -19.54 -13.55
N ALA A 214 15.13 -20.85 -13.83
CA ALA A 214 15.23 -21.40 -15.16
C ALA A 214 14.02 -20.95 -16.00
N SER A 215 14.29 -20.28 -17.11
CA SER A 215 13.30 -19.91 -18.12
C SER A 215 12.71 -21.17 -18.76
N ALA A 216 11.46 -21.50 -18.45
CA ALA A 216 10.70 -22.49 -19.20
C ALA A 216 10.21 -21.87 -20.52
N PRO A 217 10.37 -22.52 -21.68
CA PRO A 217 9.79 -22.05 -22.92
C PRO A 217 8.27 -22.21 -22.89
N VAL A 218 7.54 -21.10 -23.03
CA VAL A 218 6.08 -21.08 -23.21
C VAL A 218 5.77 -21.59 -24.61
N GLN A 219 5.07 -22.71 -24.68
CA GLN A 219 4.58 -23.33 -25.91
C GLN A 219 3.35 -22.55 -26.39
N ALA A 220 3.42 -21.99 -27.60
CA ALA A 220 2.31 -21.26 -28.22
C ALA A 220 1.12 -22.20 -28.50
N PRO A 221 -0.14 -21.78 -28.22
CA PRO A 221 -1.31 -22.58 -28.59
C PRO A 221 -1.46 -22.64 -30.11
N ALA A 222 -1.67 -23.85 -30.61
CA ALA A 222 -1.90 -24.14 -32.02
C ALA A 222 -3.15 -23.45 -32.55
N ALA A 223 -3.00 -22.74 -33.67
CA ALA A 223 -4.10 -22.14 -34.41
C ALA A 223 -5.01 -23.24 -34.98
N GLN A 224 -6.28 -23.23 -34.58
CA GLN A 224 -7.32 -24.06 -35.19
C GLN A 224 -7.68 -23.49 -36.57
N ALA A 225 -7.53 -24.32 -37.60
CA ALA A 225 -7.84 -24.00 -38.98
C ALA A 225 -9.35 -23.72 -39.16
N ALA A 226 -9.68 -22.56 -39.73
CA ALA A 226 -11.02 -22.23 -40.21
C ALA A 226 -11.27 -22.87 -41.60
N PRO A 227 -12.50 -23.35 -41.89
CA PRO A 227 -12.86 -23.89 -43.19
C PRO A 227 -13.01 -22.80 -44.28
N PRO A 228 -12.91 -23.19 -45.57
CA PRO A 228 -12.75 -22.24 -46.68
C PRO A 228 -14.03 -21.51 -47.09
N MET A 229 -13.80 -20.30 -47.58
CA MET A 229 -14.74 -19.32 -48.12
C MET A 229 -15.57 -19.84 -49.31
N THR A 230 -16.85 -19.47 -49.35
CA THR A 230 -17.63 -19.35 -50.58
C THR A 230 -18.02 -17.89 -50.82
N GLY A 231 -17.37 -17.33 -51.85
CA GLY A 231 -17.84 -16.32 -52.81
C GLY A 231 -18.83 -15.23 -52.40
N GLY A 232 -18.38 -13.98 -52.46
CA GLY A 232 -19.24 -12.81 -52.62
C GLY A 232 -18.44 -11.51 -52.60
N ALA A 233 -18.13 -10.97 -53.79
CA ALA A 233 -17.48 -9.67 -53.91
C ALA A 233 -18.43 -8.54 -53.45
N PRO A 234 -18.04 -7.66 -52.50
CA PRO A 234 -18.83 -6.49 -52.21
C PRO A 234 -18.50 -5.36 -53.19
N ALA A 235 -19.55 -4.85 -53.83
CA ALA A 235 -19.53 -3.65 -54.66
C ALA A 235 -19.10 -2.40 -53.83
N PRO A 236 -18.49 -1.39 -54.47
CA PRO A 236 -18.13 -0.13 -53.80
C PRO A 236 -19.39 0.61 -53.34
N GLN A 237 -19.50 0.83 -52.02
CA GLN A 237 -20.59 1.61 -51.42
C GLN A 237 -20.32 3.12 -51.64
N PRO A 238 -21.28 3.87 -52.19
CA PRO A 238 -21.18 5.31 -52.36
C PRO A 238 -21.31 6.04 -51.03
N TRP A 239 -20.46 7.04 -50.81
CA TRP A 239 -20.59 8.01 -49.72
C TRP A 239 -21.92 8.75 -49.87
N GLY A 240 -22.88 8.43 -49.01
CA GLY A 240 -24.23 8.98 -49.05
C GLY A 240 -24.83 9.15 -47.65
N VAL A 241 -24.98 10.42 -47.29
CA VAL A 241 -26.02 11.04 -46.43
C VAL A 241 -26.13 10.58 -44.96
N PRO A 242 -25.95 11.48 -43.97
CA PRO A 242 -26.19 11.16 -42.56
C PRO A 242 -27.67 10.81 -42.33
N ALA A 243 -27.91 9.70 -41.65
CA ALA A 243 -29.24 9.28 -41.21
C ALA A 243 -29.84 10.30 -40.23
N PRO A 244 -31.14 10.61 -40.32
CA PRO A 244 -31.82 11.47 -39.35
C PRO A 244 -31.82 10.81 -37.97
N SER A 245 -31.46 11.59 -36.96
CA SER A 245 -31.42 11.23 -35.55
C SER A 245 -32.74 10.59 -35.09
N PRO A 246 -32.71 9.54 -34.25
CA PRO A 246 -33.92 9.01 -33.64
C PRO A 246 -34.58 10.07 -32.76
N ALA A 247 -35.91 10.10 -32.83
CA ALA A 247 -36.79 11.03 -32.13
C ALA A 247 -36.50 11.08 -30.61
N PRO A 248 -36.69 12.26 -29.97
CA PRO A 248 -36.46 12.42 -28.55
C PRO A 248 -37.37 11.50 -27.74
N SER A 249 -36.74 10.70 -26.88
CA SER A 249 -37.43 9.98 -25.82
C SER A 249 -38.14 10.97 -24.88
N ALA A 250 -39.28 10.53 -24.35
CA ALA A 250 -40.18 11.29 -23.48
C ALA A 250 -39.46 12.11 -22.39
N PRO A 251 -40.01 13.26 -21.96
CA PRO A 251 -39.42 14.08 -20.92
C PRO A 251 -39.27 13.26 -19.62
N ALA A 252 -38.03 13.16 -19.16
CA ALA A 252 -37.71 12.61 -17.86
C ALA A 252 -38.51 13.33 -16.78
N ALA A 253 -39.04 12.57 -15.83
CA ALA A 253 -39.70 13.09 -14.65
C ALA A 253 -38.83 14.15 -13.98
N ASN A 254 -39.44 15.31 -13.76
CA ASN A 254 -38.90 16.48 -13.08
C ASN A 254 -38.07 16.03 -11.85
N PRO A 255 -36.77 16.38 -11.72
CA PRO A 255 -36.06 16.16 -10.48
C PRO A 255 -36.82 16.93 -9.40
N ALA A 256 -37.21 16.24 -8.33
CA ALA A 256 -37.91 16.83 -7.20
C ALA A 256 -37.20 18.14 -6.81
N GLN A 257 -37.93 19.26 -6.93
CA GLN A 257 -37.47 20.55 -6.42
C GLN A 257 -37.01 20.32 -4.99
N ALA A 258 -35.72 20.53 -4.75
CA ALA A 258 -35.14 20.45 -3.42
C ALA A 258 -36.01 21.32 -2.50
N ALA A 259 -36.51 20.71 -1.43
CA ALA A 259 -37.30 21.42 -0.44
C ALA A 259 -36.52 22.68 -0.01
N PRO A 260 -37.19 23.84 0.12
CA PRO A 260 -36.53 25.08 0.53
C PRO A 260 -35.78 24.81 1.84
N ALA A 261 -34.48 25.15 1.85
CA ALA A 261 -33.64 24.97 3.02
C ALA A 261 -34.29 25.68 4.22
N ALA A 262 -34.34 25.00 5.36
CA ALA A 262 -34.86 25.59 6.59
C ALA A 262 -34.12 26.91 6.87
N PRO A 263 -34.83 27.97 7.29
CA PRO A 263 -34.20 29.26 7.60
C PRO A 263 -33.17 29.09 8.72
N LEU A 264 -32.04 29.79 8.57
CA LEU A 264 -30.96 29.80 9.56
C LEU A 264 -31.46 30.34 10.90
N ASP A 265 -30.95 29.81 12.02
CA ASP A 265 -31.28 30.34 13.34
C ASP A 265 -30.88 31.84 13.45
N PRO A 266 -31.80 32.73 13.88
CA PRO A 266 -31.54 34.16 13.91
C PRO A 266 -30.45 34.57 14.91
N GLN A 267 -30.24 33.82 16.00
CA GLN A 267 -29.15 34.07 16.94
C GLN A 267 -27.79 33.70 16.33
N LEU A 268 -27.75 32.59 15.60
CA LEU A 268 -26.55 32.15 14.89
C LEU A 268 -26.18 33.12 13.75
N ALA A 269 -27.17 33.61 13.00
CA ALA A 269 -26.98 34.63 11.97
C ALA A 269 -26.43 35.95 12.56
N ALA A 270 -26.99 36.41 13.69
CA ALA A 270 -26.51 37.62 14.38
C ALA A 270 -25.08 37.45 14.93
N PHE A 271 -24.76 36.27 15.47
CA PHE A 271 -23.41 35.95 15.92
C PHE A 271 -22.40 36.03 14.76
N LEU A 272 -22.71 35.41 13.62
CA LEU A 272 -21.84 35.43 12.44
C LEU A 272 -21.66 36.85 11.88
N GLN A 273 -22.73 37.65 11.81
CA GLN A 273 -22.65 39.05 11.41
C GLN A 273 -21.78 39.87 12.37
N SER A 274 -21.82 39.62 13.69
CA SER A 274 -20.94 40.28 14.67
C SER A 274 -19.45 39.95 14.47
N LYS A 275 -19.15 38.83 13.81
CA LYS A 275 -17.80 38.40 13.42
C LYS A 275 -17.42 38.81 11.99
N GLY A 276 -18.29 39.55 11.29
CA GLY A 276 -18.06 40.01 9.92
C GLY A 276 -18.30 38.93 8.85
N VAL A 277 -19.01 37.84 9.17
CA VAL A 277 -19.37 36.78 8.22
C VAL A 277 -20.80 37.01 7.71
N ASN A 278 -21.00 37.01 6.39
CA ASN A 278 -22.35 37.10 5.79
C ASN A 278 -23.03 35.71 5.79
N PRO A 279 -24.17 35.52 6.50
CA PRO A 279 -24.86 34.23 6.56
C PRO A 279 -25.77 33.94 5.34
N GLU A 280 -25.93 34.87 4.40
CA GLU A 280 -26.78 34.65 3.22
C GLU A 280 -26.31 33.45 2.37
N GLY A 281 -27.20 32.48 2.18
CA GLY A 281 -26.92 31.25 1.42
C GLY A 281 -26.19 30.17 2.21
N MET A 282 -25.85 30.38 3.49
CA MET A 282 -25.31 29.31 4.33
C MET A 282 -26.39 28.36 4.82
N THR A 283 -26.01 27.08 4.94
CA THR A 283 -26.79 26.08 5.67
C THR A 283 -26.53 26.19 7.17
N ASP A 284 -27.48 25.75 8.01
CA ASP A 284 -27.34 25.76 9.48
C ASP A 284 -26.06 25.03 9.94
N GLY A 285 -25.72 23.92 9.28
CA GLY A 285 -24.48 23.16 9.56
C GLY A 285 -23.20 23.95 9.28
N GLN A 286 -23.14 24.67 8.15
CA GLN A 286 -21.99 25.53 7.83
C GLN A 286 -21.88 26.69 8.83
N ALA A 287 -23.00 27.32 9.16
CA ALA A 287 -23.05 28.41 10.12
C ALA A 287 -22.57 27.98 11.52
N ARG A 288 -22.96 26.79 12.00
CA ARG A 288 -22.49 26.24 13.28
C ARG A 288 -21.01 25.90 13.28
N MET A 289 -20.50 25.34 12.18
CA MET A 289 -19.07 25.02 12.06
C MET A 289 -18.21 26.29 12.14
N ILE A 290 -18.65 27.37 11.50
CA ILE A 290 -17.98 28.68 11.58
C ILE A 290 -18.16 29.27 12.99
N ALA A 291 -19.33 29.15 13.61
CA ALA A 291 -19.51 29.66 14.97
C ALA A 291 -18.59 28.97 16.00
N ALA A 292 -18.39 27.67 15.85
CA ALA A 292 -17.49 26.89 16.69
C ALA A 292 -16.02 27.35 16.60
N THR A 293 -15.55 27.84 15.44
CA THR A 293 -14.18 28.38 15.32
C THR A 293 -14.00 29.72 16.02
N TYR A 294 -15.09 30.44 16.32
CA TYR A 294 -15.08 31.68 17.09
C TYR A 294 -15.40 31.50 18.58
N GLY A 295 -15.57 30.26 19.06
CA GLY A 295 -15.76 29.92 20.48
C GLY A 295 -17.16 30.16 21.03
N ALA A 296 -18.21 30.01 20.21
CA ALA A 296 -19.63 30.05 20.62
C ALA A 296 -20.14 28.71 21.16
#